data_AF-A0A955VV45-F1
#
_entry.id   AF-A0A955VV45-F1
#
_cell.length_a   1.000
_cell.length_b   1.000
_cell.length_c   1.000
_cell.angle_alpha   90.00
_cell.angle_beta   90.00
_cell.angle_gamma   90.00
#
_symmetry.space_group_name_H-M   'P 1'
#
loop_
_entity.id
_entity.type
_entity.pdbx_description
1 polymer ?
#
loop_
_entity_poly.entity_id
_entity_poly.type
_entity_poly.pdbx_seq_one_letter_code
_entity_poly.pdbx_strand_id
1 'polypeptide(L)'
;GTYPPGTVIQLVPQEAMVKRAPGWNAETRDWEFFFLDIAADGGVSIRTRGAAETVNAFGGNCLGCHSKAEPQWDLICEQDHGCDPLPLTAQLIEQLQQADARCRNR
;
A
#
# COMPACT_ATOMS: atom_id res chain seq x y z
N GLY A 1 11.36 8.46 6.90
CA GLY A 1 11.99 9.41 5.98
C GLY A 1 10.93 10.25 5.29
N THR A 2 11.35 11.18 4.43
CA THR A 2 10.45 11.99 3.60
C THR A 2 10.39 11.37 2.20
N TYR A 3 9.17 11.07 1.72
CA TYR A 3 8.97 10.51 0.38
C TYR A 3 8.53 11.59 -0.61
N PRO A 4 9.17 11.70 -1.79
CA PRO A 4 8.80 12.72 -2.77
C PRO A 4 7.46 12.39 -3.44
N PRO A 5 6.71 13.40 -3.92
CA PRO A 5 5.55 13.19 -4.79
C PRO A 5 5.88 12.26 -5.96
N GLY A 6 4.95 11.35 -6.28
CA GLY A 6 5.14 10.31 -7.30
C GLY A 6 5.74 9.00 -6.79
N THR A 7 6.13 8.94 -5.51
CA THR A 7 6.52 7.66 -4.89
C THR A 7 5.36 6.66 -4.96
N VAL A 8 5.65 5.44 -5.37
CA VAL A 8 4.70 4.31 -5.37
C VAL A 8 5.30 3.19 -4.54
N ILE A 9 4.52 2.68 -3.58
CA ILE A 9 4.90 1.54 -2.75
C ILE A 9 3.84 0.45 -2.93
N GLN A 10 4.30 -0.78 -3.11
CA GLN A 10 3.46 -1.96 -3.24
C GLN A 10 4.16 -3.13 -2.53
N LEU A 11 3.49 -3.75 -1.56
CA LEU A 11 4.02 -4.91 -0.85
C LEU A 11 3.38 -6.21 -1.37
N VAL A 12 2.05 -6.22 -1.51
CA VAL A 12 1.27 -7.31 -2.10
C VAL A 12 0.60 -6.83 -3.40
N PRO A 13 0.32 -7.71 -4.38
CA PRO A 13 -0.14 -7.27 -5.70
C PRO A 13 -1.45 -6.46 -5.68
N GLN A 14 -2.33 -6.69 -4.71
CA GLN A 14 -3.63 -6.06 -4.61
C GLN A 14 -3.60 -4.69 -3.90
N GLU A 15 -2.50 -4.28 -3.28
CA GLU A 15 -2.48 -3.05 -2.47
C GLU A 15 -1.31 -2.16 -2.86
N ALA A 16 -1.59 -0.89 -3.14
CA ALA A 16 -0.56 0.10 -3.42
C ALA A 16 -0.86 1.42 -2.70
N MET A 17 0.18 2.22 -2.50
CA MET A 17 0.04 3.61 -2.06
C MET A 17 0.90 4.55 -2.90
N VAL A 18 0.38 5.73 -3.17
CA VAL A 18 1.02 6.74 -4.03
C VAL A 18 1.12 8.05 -3.28
N LYS A 19 2.33 8.61 -3.22
CA LYS A 19 2.55 9.97 -2.68
C LYS A 19 2.07 10.99 -3.69
N ARG A 20 1.04 11.77 -3.34
CA ARG A 20 0.46 12.83 -4.17
C ARG A 20 1.21 14.14 -4.01
N ALA A 21 0.78 15.16 -4.77
CA ALA A 21 1.31 16.50 -4.64
C ALA A 21 1.01 17.06 -3.23
N PRO A 22 1.87 17.94 -2.69
CA PRO A 22 1.66 18.53 -1.37
C PRO A 22 0.29 19.18 -1.23
N GLY A 23 -0.41 18.90 -0.12
CA GLY A 23 -1.73 19.46 0.17
C GLY A 23 -2.90 18.71 -0.47
N TRP A 24 -2.66 17.54 -1.07
CA TRP A 24 -3.72 16.67 -1.58
C TRP A 24 -4.61 16.15 -0.45
N ASN A 25 -4.02 15.74 0.68
CA ASN A 25 -4.78 15.32 1.86
C ASN A 25 -3.90 15.38 3.12
N ALA A 26 -4.26 16.24 4.08
CA ALA A 26 -3.47 16.44 5.29
C ALA A 26 -3.46 15.21 6.23
N GLU A 27 -4.59 14.52 6.36
CA GLU A 27 -4.76 13.38 7.28
C GLU A 27 -3.87 12.20 6.90
N THR A 28 -3.73 11.95 5.61
CA THR A 28 -2.89 10.89 5.05
C THR A 28 -1.50 11.37 4.68
N ARG A 29 -1.12 12.61 5.04
CA ARG A 29 0.17 13.22 4.66
C ARG A 29 0.42 13.08 3.15
N ASP A 30 -0.61 13.34 2.35
CA ASP A 30 -0.62 13.24 0.89
C ASP A 30 -0.44 11.81 0.32
N TRP A 31 -0.59 10.76 1.13
CA TRP A 31 -0.64 9.38 0.63
C TRP A 31 -2.06 9.01 0.21
N GLU A 32 -2.19 8.54 -1.02
CA GLU A 32 -3.41 7.88 -1.48
C GLU A 32 -3.23 6.36 -1.48
N PHE A 33 -4.22 5.65 -0.97
CA PHE A 33 -4.23 4.19 -0.89
C PHE A 33 -5.07 3.58 -2.01
N PHE A 34 -4.73 2.36 -2.40
CA PHE A 34 -5.35 1.62 -3.50
C PHE A 34 -5.58 0.17 -3.12
N PHE A 35 -6.77 -0.34 -3.42
CA PHE A 35 -7.03 -1.77 -3.55
C PHE A 35 -7.32 -2.10 -5.02
N LEU A 36 -6.62 -3.10 -5.54
CA LEU A 36 -6.56 -3.45 -6.96
C LEU A 36 -7.12 -4.85 -7.18
N ASP A 37 -7.92 -5.01 -8.23
CA ASP A 37 -8.23 -6.32 -8.78
C ASP A 37 -7.18 -6.67 -9.84
N ILE A 38 -6.58 -7.85 -9.71
CA ILE A 38 -5.55 -8.37 -10.62
C ILE A 38 -6.15 -9.57 -11.35
N ALA A 39 -6.37 -9.42 -12.65
CA ALA A 39 -6.89 -10.48 -13.50
C ALA A 39 -5.79 -11.50 -13.86
N ALA A 40 -6.21 -12.72 -14.19
CA ALA A 40 -5.29 -13.82 -14.47
C ALA A 40 -4.41 -13.59 -15.71
N ASP A 41 -4.85 -12.74 -16.64
CA ASP A 41 -4.13 -12.32 -17.85
C ASP A 41 -3.18 -11.13 -17.61
N GLY A 42 -3.09 -10.63 -16.37
CA GLY A 42 -2.30 -9.46 -16.01
C GLY A 42 -3.05 -8.13 -16.12
N GLY A 43 -4.33 -8.14 -16.48
CA GLY A 43 -5.19 -6.95 -16.40
C GLY A 43 -5.29 -6.41 -14.97
N VAL A 44 -5.40 -5.09 -14.83
CA VAL A 44 -5.52 -4.40 -13.53
C VAL A 44 -6.66 -3.40 -13.58
N SER A 45 -7.51 -3.43 -12.56
CA SER A 45 -8.47 -2.37 -12.29
C SER A 45 -8.36 -1.89 -10.85
N ILE A 46 -8.61 -0.60 -10.64
CA ILE A 46 -8.72 -0.04 -9.31
C ILE A 46 -10.10 -0.41 -8.78
N ARG A 47 -10.13 -1.21 -7.72
CA ARG A 47 -11.38 -1.55 -7.04
C ARG A 47 -11.80 -0.45 -6.09
N THR A 48 -10.87 0.05 -5.27
CA THR A 48 -11.05 1.23 -4.42
C THR A 48 -9.77 2.04 -4.39
N ARG A 49 -9.91 3.36 -4.21
CA ARG A 49 -8.79 4.27 -3.92
C ARG A 49 -9.29 5.48 -3.17
N GLY A 50 -8.40 6.14 -2.43
CA GLY A 50 -8.73 7.34 -1.70
C GLY A 50 -7.82 7.61 -0.51
N ALA A 51 -8.33 8.36 0.45
CA ALA A 51 -7.60 8.76 1.64
C ALA A 51 -7.95 7.87 2.84
N ALA A 52 -8.30 8.47 3.97
CA ALA A 52 -8.56 7.81 5.24
C ALA A 52 -9.73 6.80 5.19
N GLU A 53 -10.68 7.00 4.29
CA GLU A 53 -11.85 6.14 4.08
C GLU A 53 -11.55 4.83 3.35
N THR A 54 -10.35 4.69 2.76
CA THR A 54 -10.02 3.55 1.90
C THR A 54 -9.91 2.27 2.72
N VAL A 55 -10.65 1.25 2.28
CA VAL A 55 -10.62 -0.10 2.84
C VAL A 55 -10.33 -1.13 1.76
N ASN A 56 -9.69 -2.23 2.16
CA ASN A 56 -9.55 -3.42 1.30
C ASN A 56 -10.86 -4.23 1.25
N ALA A 57 -10.89 -5.30 0.44
CA ALA A 57 -12.09 -6.12 0.26
C ALA A 57 -12.62 -6.79 1.54
N PHE A 58 -11.83 -6.86 2.60
CA PHE A 58 -12.19 -7.45 3.89
C PHE A 58 -12.56 -6.39 4.95
N GLY A 59 -12.61 -5.11 4.58
CA GLY A 59 -12.92 -4.00 5.47
C GLY A 59 -11.73 -3.50 6.30
N GLY A 60 -10.51 -3.97 6.02
CA GLY A 60 -9.30 -3.45 6.64
C GLY A 60 -9.00 -2.04 6.14
N ASN A 61 -8.84 -1.08 7.06
CA ASN A 61 -8.59 0.32 6.74
C ASN A 61 -7.10 0.63 6.57
N CYS A 62 -6.73 1.24 5.45
CA CYS A 62 -5.34 1.49 5.11
C CYS A 62 -4.68 2.46 6.09
N LEU A 63 -5.27 3.64 6.31
CA LEU A 63 -4.71 4.65 7.21
C LEU A 63 -4.65 4.14 8.66
N GLY A 64 -5.63 3.36 9.11
CA GLY A 64 -5.66 2.80 10.47
C GLY A 64 -4.44 1.93 10.80
N CYS A 65 -3.92 1.19 9.82
CA CYS A 65 -2.66 0.45 9.96
C CYS A 65 -1.44 1.37 9.82
N HIS A 66 -1.42 2.22 8.78
CA HIS A 66 -0.25 3.05 8.44
C HIS A 66 0.00 4.22 9.40
N SER A 67 -1.03 4.71 10.10
CA SER A 67 -0.95 5.78 11.09
C SER A 67 -0.19 5.38 12.37
N LYS A 68 0.09 4.09 12.55
CA LYS A 68 0.89 3.58 13.67
C LYS A 68 2.40 3.79 13.47
N ALA A 69 2.84 4.11 12.25
CA ALA A 69 4.23 4.41 11.99
C ALA A 69 4.67 5.65 12.79
N GLU A 70 5.87 5.63 13.37
CA GLU A 70 6.37 6.80 14.09
C GLU A 70 6.43 8.03 13.16
N PRO A 71 6.23 9.25 13.68
CA PRO A 71 5.98 10.44 12.85
C PRO A 71 7.06 10.76 11.81
N GLN A 72 8.31 10.38 12.06
CA GLN A 72 9.43 10.58 11.12
C GLN A 72 9.41 9.63 9.91
N TRP A 73 8.59 8.57 9.94
CA TRP A 73 8.52 7.55 8.90
C TRP A 73 7.44 7.77 7.85
N ASP A 74 6.68 8.87 7.97
CA ASP A 74 5.74 9.33 6.93
C ASP A 74 4.77 8.24 6.48
N LEU A 75 4.16 7.57 7.46
CA LEU A 75 3.20 6.47 7.29
C LEU A 75 3.79 5.17 6.71
N ILE A 76 5.12 5.04 6.61
CA ILE A 76 5.76 3.80 6.15
C ILE A 76 6.19 2.95 7.34
N CYS A 77 5.69 1.72 7.41
CA CYS A 77 5.81 0.87 8.59
C CYS A 77 7.11 0.07 8.74
N GLU A 78 7.72 -0.38 7.64
CA GLU A 78 8.85 -1.33 7.65
C GLU A 78 8.78 -2.39 8.78
N GLN A 79 9.92 -2.80 9.36
CA GLN A 79 9.94 -3.77 10.47
C GLN A 79 10.08 -3.11 11.84
N ASP A 80 10.66 -1.91 11.89
CA ASP A 80 11.09 -1.20 13.10
C ASP A 80 10.59 0.24 13.17
N HIS A 81 9.59 0.63 12.36
CA HIS A 81 9.01 1.98 12.41
C HIS A 81 7.79 2.10 13.33
N GLY A 82 7.60 1.19 14.30
CA GLY A 82 6.57 1.29 15.34
C GLY A 82 5.17 0.77 14.97
N CYS A 83 4.96 0.30 13.73
CA CYS A 83 3.71 -0.38 13.36
C CYS A 83 3.58 -1.77 13.97
N ASP A 84 2.36 -2.28 14.04
CA ASP A 84 2.11 -3.69 14.36
C ASP A 84 2.69 -4.60 13.26
N PRO A 85 3.23 -5.79 13.61
CA PRO A 85 3.68 -6.75 12.63
C PRO A 85 2.55 -7.16 11.69
N LEU A 86 2.87 -7.29 10.39
CA LEU A 86 1.94 -7.86 9.44
C LEU A 86 1.69 -9.34 9.75
N PRO A 87 0.47 -9.86 9.55
CA PRO A 87 0.17 -11.29 9.66
C PRO A 87 0.68 -12.08 8.44
N LEU A 88 1.79 -11.65 7.83
CA LEU A 88 2.41 -12.22 6.65
C LEU A 88 3.89 -12.40 6.92
N THR A 89 4.42 -13.60 6.63
CA THR A 89 5.87 -13.83 6.71
C THR A 89 6.56 -13.23 5.47
N ALA A 90 7.86 -12.93 5.58
CA ALA A 90 8.65 -12.46 4.44
C ALA A 90 8.59 -13.44 3.24
N GLN A 91 8.63 -14.75 3.52
CA GLN A 91 8.53 -15.78 2.50
C GLN A 91 7.14 -15.78 1.81
N LEU A 92 6.07 -15.55 2.56
CA LEU A 92 4.73 -15.43 1.97
C LEU A 92 4.60 -14.18 1.11
N ILE A 93 5.17 -13.05 1.57
CA ILE A 93 5.21 -11.80 0.77
C ILE A 93 5.94 -12.04 -0.55
N GLU A 94 7.11 -12.70 -0.51
CA GLU A 94 7.87 -13.02 -1.71
C GLU A 94 7.07 -13.92 -2.67
N GLN A 95 6.40 -14.95 -2.15
CA GLN A 95 5.53 -15.82 -2.96
C GLN A 95 4.38 -15.06 -3.61
N LEU A 96 3.73 -14.14 -2.89
CA LEU A 96 2.67 -13.30 -3.43
C LEU A 96 3.19 -12.39 -4.56
N GLN A 97 4.39 -11.83 -4.41
CA GLN A 97 5.02 -11.00 -5.42
C GLN A 97 5.43 -11.80 -6.66
N GLN A 98 5.99 -13.01 -6.48
CA GLN A 98 6.35 -13.91 -7.58
C GLN A 98 5.11 -14.41 -8.35
N ALA A 99 3.98 -14.60 -7.66
CA ALA A 99 2.73 -15.04 -8.26
C ALA A 99 1.95 -13.93 -9.01
N ASP A 100 2.43 -12.69 -8.96
CA ASP A 100 1.78 -11.55 -9.61
C ASP A 100 1.58 -11.79 -11.10
N ALA A 101 0.31 -11.77 -11.54
CA ALA A 101 -0.08 -12.05 -12.92
C ALA A 101 0.56 -11.12 -13.95
N ARG A 102 0.90 -9.89 -13.51
CA ARG A 102 1.49 -8.85 -14.36
C ARG A 102 2.94 -9.15 -14.72
N CYS A 103 3.59 -10.03 -13.97
CA CYS A 103 5.02 -10.33 -14.11
C CYS A 103 5.31 -11.63 -14.89
N ARG A 104 4.28 -12.38 -15.31
CA ARG A 104 4.45 -13.72 -15.91
C ARG A 104 5.06 -13.75 -17.32
N ASN A 105 5.21 -12.59 -17.97
CA ASN A 105 5.72 -12.46 -19.35
C ASN A 105 7.03 -11.65 -19.43
N ARG A 106 7.89 -11.71 -18.41
CA ARG A 106 9.22 -11.06 -18.45
C ARG A 106 10.33 -12.03 -18.81
#